data_AF-A0A2Z6RKD2-F1
#
_entry.id   AF-A0A2Z6RKD2-F1
#
_cell.length_a   1.000
_cell.length_b   1.000
_cell.length_c   1.000
_cell.angle_alpha   90.00
_cell.angle_beta   90.00
_cell.angle_gamma   90.00
#
_symmetry.space_group_name_H-M   'P 1'
#
loop_
_entity.id
_entity.type
_entity.pdbx_description
1 polymer ?
#
loop_
_entity_poly.entity_id
_entity_poly.type
_entity_poly.pdbx_seq_one_letter_code
_entity_poly.pdbx_strand_id
1 'polypeptide(L)'
;MSKLKVKKCDNCKKKRNVVNEIHRICHQCYKAKTVTLSGNKVIDDFIKSTLSNYDYNYRKANLEFVPYNRFKDIEFVAEGGFSKIYKATWIDGPLSNKWNEEKQEFAR
;
A
#
# COMPACT_ATOMS: atom_id res chain seq x y z
N MET A 1 -5.51 -27.16 -2.07
CA MET A 1 -5.06 -25.91 -2.74
C MET A 1 -6.14 -25.44 -3.71
N SER A 2 -6.94 -24.45 -3.34
CA SER A 2 -7.98 -23.92 -4.24
C SER A 2 -7.32 -23.16 -5.40
N LYS A 3 -7.65 -23.52 -6.65
CA LYS A 3 -7.12 -22.87 -7.85
C LYS A 3 -7.51 -21.38 -7.84
N LEU A 4 -6.51 -20.49 -7.75
CA LEU A 4 -6.71 -19.05 -7.92
C LEU A 4 -7.34 -18.80 -9.29
N LYS A 5 -8.61 -18.39 -9.33
CA LYS A 5 -9.32 -18.08 -10.58
C LYS A 5 -9.01 -16.63 -10.98
N VAL A 6 -8.25 -16.45 -12.06
CA VAL A 6 -8.05 -15.14 -12.67
C VAL A 6 -9.39 -14.67 -13.25
N LYS A 7 -9.94 -13.59 -12.68
CA LYS A 7 -11.22 -12.99 -13.12
C LYS A 7 -11.05 -11.48 -13.29
N LYS A 8 -12.00 -10.84 -13.96
CA LYS A 8 -12.07 -9.38 -14.03
C LYS A 8 -12.45 -8.84 -12.66
N CYS A 9 -11.62 -7.96 -12.09
CA CYS A 9 -11.90 -7.32 -10.82
C CYS A 9 -13.00 -6.27 -10.97
N ASP A 10 -14.01 -6.29 -10.11
CA ASP A 10 -15.12 -5.33 -10.21
C ASP A 10 -14.71 -3.88 -9.94
N ASN A 11 -13.66 -3.67 -9.14
CA ASN A 11 -13.14 -2.33 -8.83
C ASN A 11 -12.21 -1.77 -9.92
N CYS A 12 -11.04 -2.38 -10.16
CA CYS A 12 -10.06 -1.84 -11.13
C CYS A 12 -10.25 -2.34 -12.57
N LYS A 13 -11.23 -3.21 -12.84
CA LYS A 13 -11.54 -3.80 -14.16
C LYS A 13 -10.40 -4.59 -14.81
N LYS A 14 -9.25 -4.78 -14.14
CA LYS A 14 -8.11 -5.61 -14.59
C LYS A 14 -8.39 -7.10 -14.35
N LYS A 15 -7.83 -7.97 -15.19
CA LYS A 15 -7.85 -9.44 -14.99
C LYS A 15 -6.80 -9.82 -13.94
N ARG A 16 -7.24 -10.21 -12.75
CA ARG A 16 -6.37 -10.54 -11.59
C ARG A 16 -6.98 -11.67 -10.77
N ASN A 17 -6.18 -12.24 -9.87
CA ASN A 17 -6.70 -13.13 -8.84
C ASN A 17 -7.63 -12.34 -7.91
N VAL A 18 -8.85 -12.83 -7.73
CA VAL A 18 -9.82 -12.25 -6.78
C VAL A 18 -9.64 -12.87 -5.40
N VAL A 19 -9.74 -12.05 -4.34
CA VAL A 19 -9.56 -12.51 -2.96
C VAL A 19 -10.77 -13.31 -2.47
N ASN A 20 -11.97 -12.89 -2.90
CA ASN A 20 -13.24 -13.48 -2.49
C ASN A 20 -14.19 -13.57 -3.69
N GLU A 21 -14.87 -14.71 -3.85
CA GLU A 21 -15.86 -14.94 -4.91
C GLU A 21 -17.13 -14.07 -4.75
N ILE A 22 -17.45 -13.63 -3.53
CA ILE A 22 -18.59 -12.76 -3.20
C ILE A 22 -18.33 -11.33 -3.72
N HIS A 23 -17.22 -10.71 -3.32
CA HIS A 23 -16.93 -9.31 -3.66
C HIS A 23 -16.28 -9.14 -5.03
N ARG A 24 -15.75 -10.22 -5.64
CA ARG A 24 -15.09 -10.23 -6.97
C ARG A 24 -14.02 -9.12 -7.15
N ILE A 25 -13.39 -8.69 -6.07
CA ILE A 25 -12.29 -7.71 -6.10
C ILE A 25 -10.93 -8.41 -5.98
N CYS A 26 -9.92 -7.83 -6.62
CA CYS A 26 -8.53 -8.29 -6.50
C CYS A 26 -7.89 -7.82 -5.18
N HIS A 27 -6.81 -8.50 -4.78
CA HIS A 27 -6.06 -8.22 -3.55
C HIS A 27 -5.62 -6.75 -3.44
N GLN A 28 -5.27 -6.16 -4.57
CA GLN A 28 -4.76 -4.78 -4.61
C GLN A 28 -5.87 -3.76 -4.35
N CYS A 29 -7.06 -4.02 -4.88
CA CYS A 29 -8.22 -3.19 -4.59
C CYS A 29 -8.72 -3.38 -3.16
N TYR A 30 -8.58 -4.58 -2.60
CA TYR A 30 -8.88 -4.83 -1.19
C TYR A 30 -7.92 -4.04 -0.29
N LYS A 31 -6.60 -4.18 -0.49
CA LYS A 31 -5.57 -3.43 0.24
C LYS A 31 -5.76 -1.91 0.13
N ALA A 32 -6.08 -1.40 -1.07
CA ALA A 32 -6.37 0.01 -1.28
C ALA A 32 -7.62 0.50 -0.54
N LYS A 33 -8.57 -0.39 -0.19
CA LYS A 33 -9.74 -0.04 0.63
C LYS A 33 -9.45 -0.05 2.13
N THR A 34 -8.48 -0.85 2.57
CA THR A 34 -8.16 -1.03 4.00
C THR A 34 -7.01 -0.17 4.50
N VAL A 35 -6.30 0.55 3.62
CA VAL A 35 -5.23 1.46 4.02
C VAL A 35 -5.78 2.62 4.84
N THR A 36 -5.11 2.96 5.94
CA THR A 36 -5.39 4.16 6.73
C THR A 36 -5.09 5.39 5.87
N LEU A 37 -6.05 6.31 5.80
CA LEU A 37 -5.97 7.49 4.95
C LEU A 37 -5.50 8.72 5.73
N SER A 38 -5.02 9.73 5.01
CA SER A 38 -4.54 10.99 5.56
C SER A 38 -5.68 11.95 5.93
N GLY A 39 -6.87 11.76 5.35
CA GLY A 39 -8.00 12.69 5.45
C GLY A 39 -7.95 13.81 4.39
N ASN A 40 -6.86 13.93 3.63
CA ASN A 40 -6.78 14.81 2.49
C ASN A 40 -7.19 14.05 1.23
N LYS A 41 -8.32 14.43 0.61
CA LYS A 41 -8.90 13.75 -0.55
C LYS A 41 -7.90 13.54 -1.70
N VAL A 42 -7.08 14.55 -2.03
CA VAL A 42 -6.13 14.47 -3.14
C VAL A 42 -5.05 13.43 -2.86
N ILE A 43 -4.50 13.44 -1.64
CA ILE A 43 -3.49 12.47 -1.20
C ILE A 43 -4.10 11.07 -1.10
N ASP A 44 -5.31 10.97 -0.55
CA ASP A 44 -6.01 9.71 -0.35
C ASP A 44 -6.37 9.03 -1.69
N ASP A 45 -6.81 9.80 -2.68
CA ASP A 45 -7.09 9.32 -4.03
C ASP A 45 -5.79 8.86 -4.73
N PHE A 46 -4.68 9.59 -4.53
CA PHE A 46 -3.38 9.18 -5.03
C PHE A 46 -2.91 7.86 -4.42
N ILE A 47 -3.01 7.69 -3.09
CA ILE A 47 -2.64 6.46 -2.38
C ILE A 47 -3.47 5.28 -2.88
N LYS A 48 -4.81 5.43 -2.94
CA LYS A 48 -5.73 4.40 -3.42
C LYS A 48 -5.44 4.00 -4.87
N SER A 49 -5.22 4.98 -5.74
CA SER A 49 -4.88 4.75 -7.15
C SER A 49 -3.58 3.96 -7.27
N THR A 50 -2.55 4.35 -6.53
CA THR A 50 -1.23 3.71 -6.57
C THR A 50 -1.31 2.26 -6.10
N LEU A 51 -1.92 2.01 -4.94
CA LEU A 51 -2.05 0.66 -4.37
C LEU A 51 -2.94 -0.26 -5.23
N SER A 52 -4.03 0.27 -5.81
CA SER A 52 -4.94 -0.52 -6.64
C SER A 52 -4.36 -0.84 -8.02
N ASN A 53 -3.52 0.04 -8.56
CA ASN A 53 -2.90 -0.15 -9.86
C ASN A 53 -1.66 -1.04 -9.83
N TYR A 54 -1.01 -1.21 -8.66
CA TYR A 54 0.14 -2.07 -8.46
C TYR A 54 -0.02 -3.46 -9.09
N ASP A 55 0.99 -3.93 -9.81
CA ASP A 55 1.02 -5.25 -10.43
C ASP A 55 2.17 -6.09 -9.85
N TYR A 56 1.82 -7.11 -9.07
CA TYR A 56 2.78 -8.01 -8.42
C TYR A 56 3.68 -8.76 -9.42
N ASN A 57 3.27 -8.89 -10.69
CA ASN A 57 4.08 -9.56 -11.71
C ASN A 57 5.29 -8.71 -12.13
N TYR A 58 5.18 -7.39 -12.01
CA TYR A 58 6.27 -6.47 -12.26
C TYR A 58 6.90 -6.15 -10.90
N ARG A 59 8.03 -6.78 -10.58
CA ARG A 59 8.84 -6.67 -9.33
C ARG A 59 9.33 -5.24 -8.98
N LYS A 60 8.62 -4.19 -9.39
CA LYS A 60 8.95 -2.79 -9.16
C LYS A 60 8.34 -2.35 -7.83
N ALA A 61 9.19 -2.29 -6.81
CA ALA A 61 9.03 -1.59 -5.54
C ALA A 61 7.65 -1.70 -4.84
N ASN A 62 7.63 -2.29 -3.65
CA ASN A 62 6.48 -2.23 -2.75
C ASN A 62 6.28 -0.77 -2.30
N LEU A 63 5.41 -0.02 -2.97
CA LEU A 63 5.07 1.32 -2.54
C LEU A 63 4.22 1.21 -1.27
N GLU A 64 4.72 1.79 -0.19
CA GLU A 64 4.14 1.70 1.14
C GLU A 64 3.73 3.10 1.61
N PHE A 65 2.48 3.22 2.06
CA PHE A 65 2.02 4.43 2.73
C PHE A 65 2.33 4.32 4.21
N VAL A 66 3.07 5.29 4.75
CA VAL A 66 3.50 5.35 6.14
C VAL A 66 2.86 6.57 6.81
N PRO A 67 2.01 6.37 7.82
CA PRO A 67 1.42 7.49 8.57
C PRO A 67 2.50 8.34 9.27
N TYR A 68 2.29 9.65 9.33
CA TYR A 68 3.26 10.59 9.90
C TYR A 68 3.67 10.25 11.34
N ASN A 69 2.72 9.75 12.14
CA ASN A 69 2.97 9.35 13.53
C ASN A 69 3.89 8.12 13.69
N ARG A 70 4.33 7.49 12.59
CA ARG A 70 5.33 6.39 12.58
C ARG A 70 6.76 6.88 12.38
N PHE A 71 6.94 8.20 12.27
CA PHE A 71 8.23 8.84 12.29
C PHE A 71 8.50 9.45 13.67
N LYS A 72 9.72 9.28 14.16
CA LYS A 72 10.26 9.93 15.36
C LYS A 72 11.55 10.67 15.03
N ASP A 73 12.07 11.44 15.98
CA ASP A 73 13.33 12.19 15.83
C ASP A 73 13.32 13.06 14.55
N ILE A 74 12.20 13.76 14.34
CA ILE A 74 11.95 14.54 13.11
C ILE A 74 12.76 15.83 13.19
N GLU A 75 13.75 15.95 12.31
CA GLU A 75 14.70 17.05 12.23
C GLU A 75 14.51 17.80 10.90
N PHE A 76 14.42 19.12 10.96
CA PHE A 76 14.39 19.95 9.75
C PHE A 76 15.77 19.99 9.09
N VAL A 77 15.81 19.83 7.77
CA VAL A 77 17.06 19.83 7.00
C VAL A 77 17.19 21.09 6.17
N ALA A 78 16.19 21.41 5.35
CA ALA A 78 16.23 22.55 4.45
C ALA A 78 14.81 22.89 3.93
N GLU A 79 14.64 24.12 3.45
CA GLU A 79 13.43 24.58 2.77
C GLU A 79 13.82 25.21 1.44
N GLY A 80 13.07 24.89 0.38
CA GLY A 80 13.20 25.50 -0.93
C GLY A 80 11.84 25.99 -1.44
N GLY A 81 11.79 26.51 -2.66
CA GLY A 81 10.57 27.11 -3.22
C GLY A 81 9.37 26.17 -3.37
N PHE A 82 9.56 24.84 -3.27
CA PHE A 82 8.51 23.85 -3.46
C PHE A 82 8.20 23.00 -2.22
N SER A 83 9.12 22.90 -1.25
CA SER A 83 8.95 21.99 -0.11
C SER A 83 9.93 22.24 1.04
N LYS A 84 9.57 21.67 2.19
CA LYS A 84 10.44 21.50 3.37
C LYS A 84 10.93 20.06 3.42
N ILE A 85 12.22 19.89 3.69
CA ILE A 85 12.91 18.61 3.81
C ILE A 85 13.12 18.33 5.29
N TYR A 86 12.73 17.12 5.71
CA TYR A 86 12.94 16.62 7.06
C TYR A 86 13.68 15.28 7.01
N LYS A 87 14.51 15.05 8.03
CA LYS A 87 15.10 13.76 8.35
C LYS A 87 14.32 13.17 9.52
N ALA A 88 14.06 11.86 9.52
CA ALA A 88 13.35 11.20 10.60
C ALA A 88 13.73 9.72 10.70
N THR A 89 13.51 9.14 11.87
CA THR A 89 13.60 7.68 12.09
C THR A 89 12.23 7.05 11.89
N TRP A 90 12.12 6.07 11.00
CA TRP A 90 10.91 5.27 10.83
C TRP A 90 10.87 4.17 11.90
N ILE A 91 9.89 4.25 12.82
CA ILE A 91 9.79 3.36 13.99
C ILE A 91 9.62 1.91 13.59
N ASP A 92 8.77 1.65 12.59
CA ASP A 92 8.42 0.29 12.22
C ASP A 92 9.44 -0.33 11.24
N GLY A 93 10.23 0.50 10.54
CA GLY A 93 11.10 0.04 9.45
C GLY A 93 10.32 -0.42 8.20
N PRO A 94 10.99 -0.65 7.07
CA PRO A 94 10.33 -1.10 5.84
C PRO A 94 9.77 -2.53 5.97
N LEU A 95 8.69 -2.83 5.24
CA LEU A 95 8.22 -4.22 5.12
C LEU A 95 9.33 -5.12 4.53
N SER A 96 9.58 -6.24 5.21
CA SER A 96 10.43 -7.32 4.71
C SER A 96 9.70 -8.14 3.64
N ASN A 97 10.45 -8.98 2.93
CA ASN A 97 9.89 -9.95 1.98
C ASN A 97 9.32 -11.22 2.67
N LYS A 98 9.30 -11.27 4.01
CA LYS A 98 8.81 -12.43 4.77
C LYS A 98 7.34 -12.26 5.08
N TRP A 99 6.54 -13.26 4.77
CA TRP A 99 5.12 -13.33 5.14
C TRP A 99 4.97 -14.06 6.48
N ASN A 100 4.25 -13.46 7.42
CA ASN A 100 3.86 -14.10 8.67
C ASN A 100 2.46 -14.71 8.49
N GLU A 101 2.37 -16.04 8.48
CA GLU A 101 1.11 -16.76 8.24
C GLU A 101 0.10 -16.60 9.37
N GLU A 102 0.56 -16.53 10.62
CA GLU A 102 -0.30 -16.41 11.81
C GLU A 102 -0.99 -15.05 11.85
N LYS A 103 -0.23 -13.98 11.58
CA LYS A 103 -0.72 -12.59 11.58
C LYS A 103 -1.32 -12.17 10.25
N GLN A 104 -1.16 -12.99 9.21
CA GLN A 104 -1.55 -12.68 7.83
C GLN A 104 -1.03 -11.31 7.35
N GLU A 105 0.23 -11.02 7.63
CA GLU A 105 0.89 -9.77 7.26
C GLU A 105 2.37 -9.97 6.88
N PHE A 106 2.94 -9.02 6.15
CA PHE A 106 4.39 -9.01 5.90
C PHE A 106 5.12 -8.57 7.17
N ALA A 107 6.17 -9.31 7.56
CA ALA A 107 7.02 -8.93 8.68
C ALA A 107 7.78 -7.64 8.37
N ARG A 108 8.15 -6.90 9.41
CA ARG A 108 9.08 -5.77 9.34
C ARG A 108 10.43 -6.19 9.92
#